data_AF-A0A6C0JLH3-F1
#
_entry.id   AF-A0A6C0JLH3-F1
#
_cell.length_a   1.000
_cell.length_b   1.000
_cell.length_c   1.000
_cell.angle_alpha   90.00
_cell.angle_beta   90.00
_cell.angle_gamma   90.00
#
_symmetry.space_group_name_H-M   'P 1'
#
loop_
_entity.id
_entity.type
_entity.pdbx_description
1 polymer ?
#
loop_
_entity_poly.entity_id
_entity_poly.type
_entity_poly.pdbx_seq_one_letter_code
_entity_poly.pdbx_strand_id
1 'polypeptide(L)' 'MRALFADGWNSFWHVAFGMIGSIYPIVLALFIGYQLIDPYEMNVWIDISEGLIGYSIMQNSSLSKA' A
#
# COMPACT_ATOMS: atom_id res chain seq x y z
N MET A 1 -2.55 8.60 16.00
CA MET A 1 -1.72 8.30 14.81
C MET A 1 -0.90 7.06 15.12
N ARG A 2 -1.14 5.98 14.38
CA ARG A 2 -0.47 4.68 14.56
C ARG A 2 0.95 4.70 13.97
N ALA A 3 1.84 3.81 14.40
CA ALA A 3 3.12 3.62 13.73
C ALA A 3 2.98 2.77 12.46
N LEU A 4 3.91 2.91 11.51
CA LEU A 4 4.00 2.04 10.33
C LEU A 4 4.13 0.57 10.77
N PHE A 5 3.43 -0.32 10.06
CA PHE A 5 3.43 -1.77 10.26
C PHE A 5 2.91 -2.28 11.60
N ALA A 6 2.23 -1.42 12.37
CA ALA A 6 1.74 -1.76 13.70
C ALA A 6 0.37 -2.46 13.74
N ASP A 7 -0.39 -2.51 12.63
CA ASP A 7 -1.70 -3.19 12.58
C ASP A 7 -1.60 -4.68 12.19
N GLY A 8 -0.39 -5.25 12.15
CA GLY A 8 -0.18 -6.67 11.86
C GLY A 8 -0.74 -7.06 10.49
N TRP A 9 -1.87 -7.78 10.48
CA TRP A 9 -2.48 -8.27 9.25
C TRP A 9 -3.04 -7.16 8.36
N ASN A 10 -3.50 -6.04 8.92
CA ASN A 10 -3.95 -4.91 8.10
C ASN A 10 -2.78 -4.30 7.32
N SER A 11 -1.68 -4.03 8.02
CA SER A 11 -0.45 -3.53 7.41
C SER A 11 0.14 -4.50 6.38
N PHE A 12 -0.01 -5.82 6.60
CA PHE A 12 0.35 -6.82 5.60
C PHE A 12 -0.45 -6.64 4.31
N TRP A 13 -1.78 -6.48 4.40
CA TRP A 13 -2.63 -6.30 3.22
C TRP A 13 -2.36 -5.00 2.49
N HIS A 14 -2.06 -3.90 3.19
CA HIS A 14 -1.68 -2.64 2.55
C HIS A 14 -0.43 -2.81 1.68
N VAL A 15 0.62 -3.43 2.24
CA VAL A 15 1.84 -3.75 1.49
C VAL A 15 1.54 -4.68 0.33
N ALA A 16 0.73 -5.73 0.53
CA ALA A 16 0.36 -6.67 -0.53
C ALA A 16 -0.40 -5.99 -1.68
N PHE A 17 -1.36 -5.11 -1.39
CA PHE A 17 -2.07 -4.33 -2.41
C PHE A 17 -1.15 -3.37 -3.15
N GLY A 18 -0.17 -2.80 -2.46
CA GLY A 18 0.93 -2.06 -3.07
C GLY A 18 1.72 -2.89 -4.09
N MET A 19 2.15 -4.08 -3.68
CA MET A 19 2.89 -5.01 -4.55
C MET A 19 2.06 -5.45 -5.75
N ILE A 20 0.80 -5.83 -5.55
CA ILE A 20 -0.13 -6.19 -6.64
C ILE A 20 -0.36 -4.98 -7.55
N GLY A 21 -0.49 -3.79 -6.97
CA GLY A 21 -0.65 -2.51 -7.65
C GLY A 21 0.52 -2.15 -8.57
N SER A 22 1.73 -2.66 -8.29
CA SER A 22 2.88 -2.50 -9.18
C SER A 22 2.70 -3.25 -10.51
N ILE A 23 1.97 -4.35 -10.50
CA ILE A 23 1.66 -5.18 -11.68
C ILE A 23 0.36 -4.70 -12.34
N TYR A 24 -0.63 -4.36 -11.52
CA TYR A 24 -1.96 -3.92 -11.94
C TYR A 24 -2.26 -2.54 -11.36
N PRO A 25 -1.91 -1.43 -12.06
CA PRO A 25 -2.05 -0.07 -11.53
C PRO A 25 -3.47 0.30 -11.06
N ILE A 26 -4.49 -0.32 -11.66
CA ILE A 26 -5.89 -0.15 -11.26
C ILE A 26 -6.12 -0.58 -9.80
N VAL A 27 -5.45 -1.64 -9.33
CA VAL A 27 -5.57 -2.11 -7.94
C VAL A 27 -5.03 -1.07 -6.97
N LEU A 28 -3.91 -0.41 -7.32
CA LEU A 28 -3.36 0.66 -6.49
C LEU A 28 -4.30 1.88 -6.44
N ALA A 29 -4.89 2.25 -7.58
CA ALA A 29 -5.85 3.37 -7.64
C ALA A 29 -7.11 3.08 -6.81
N LEU A 30 -7.64 1.85 -6.89
CA LEU A 30 -8.78 1.43 -6.07
C LEU A 30 -8.44 1.39 -4.58
N PHE A 31 -7.24 0.91 -4.22
CA PHE A 31 -6.77 0.90 -2.84
C PHE A 31 -6.67 2.31 -2.26
N ILE A 32 -6.01 3.23 -2.98
CA ILE A 32 -5.90 4.64 -2.55
C ILE A 32 -7.30 5.29 -2.46
N GLY A 33 -8.16 5.04 -3.46
CA GLY A 33 -9.52 5.55 -3.45
C GLY A 33 -10.33 5.04 -2.25
N TYR A 34 -10.23 3.75 -1.95
CA TYR A 34 -10.86 3.14 -0.78
C TYR A 34 -10.40 3.80 0.53
N GLN A 35 -9.08 4.00 0.70
CA GLN A 35 -8.51 4.65 1.89
C GLN A 35 -8.93 6.11 2.04
N LEU A 36 -9.13 6.84 0.94
CA LEU A 36 -9.56 8.25 0.98
C LEU A 36 -11.07 8.42 1.20
N ILE A 37 -11.88 7.40 0.89
CA ILE A 37 -13.33 7.46 1.00
C ILE A 37 -13.80 7.08 2.41
N ASP A 38 -13.04 6.25 3.13
CA ASP A 38 -13.41 5.84 4.49
C ASP A 38 -13.23 7.00 5.50
N PRO A 39 -14.32 7.61 6.00
CA PRO A 39 -14.21 8.73 6.94
C PRO A 39 -13.86 8.27 8.36
N TYR A 40 -13.88 6.96 8.64
CA TYR A 40 -13.58 6.39 9.94
C TYR A 40 -12.11 6.00 10.09
N GLU A 41 -11.38 5.91 8.99
CA GLU A 41 -9.96 5.60 9.02
C GLU A 41 -9.16 6.81 9.51
N MET A 42 -8.51 6.67 10.65
CA MET A 42 -7.70 7.74 11.27
C MET A 42 -6.26 7.74 10.77
N ASN A 43 -5.83 6.64 10.14
CA ASN A 43 -4.46 6.38 9.75
C ASN A 43 -4.30 6.25 8.22
N VAL A 44 -5.21 6.85 7.44
CA VAL A 44 -5.21 6.84 5.96
C VAL A 44 -3.82 7.07 5.37
N TRP A 45 -3.08 8.05 5.88
CA TRP A 45 -1.73 8.35 5.38
C TRP A 45 -0.70 7.26 5.67
N ILE A 46 -0.84 6.55 6.79
CA ILE A 46 0.02 5.42 7.16
C ILE A 46 -0.31 4.24 6.24
N ASP A 47 -1.58 3.97 6.00
CA ASP A 47 -2.04 2.86 5.16
C ASP A 47 -1.66 3.06 3.69
N ILE A 48 -1.82 4.29 3.18
CA ILE A 48 -1.31 4.68 1.85
C ILE A 48 0.21 4.52 1.80
N SER A 49 0.94 4.93 2.85
CA SER A 49 2.40 4.78 2.89
C SER A 49 2.83 3.31 2.88
N GLU A 50 2.14 2.44 3.62
CA GLU A 50 2.36 0.99 3.62
C GLU A 50 2.15 0.41 2.21
N GLY A 51 1.09 0.84 1.51
CA GLY A 51 0.86 0.48 0.11
C GLY A 51 1.94 0.97 -0.85
N LEU A 52 2.41 2.21 -0.70
CA LEU A 52 3.50 2.75 -1.54
C LEU A 52 4.84 2.05 -1.28
N ILE A 53 5.09 1.60 -0.04
CA ILE A 53 6.26 0.77 0.28
C ILE A 53 6.18 -0.56 -0.45
N GLY A 54 5.02 -1.24 -0.42
CA GLY A 54 4.79 -2.46 -1.20
C GLY A 54 5.02 -2.28 -2.70
N TYR A 55 4.50 -1.19 -3.27
CA TYR A 55 4.73 -0.83 -4.67
C TYR A 55 6.23 -0.66 -4.99
N SER A 56 6.96 0.05 -4.12
CA SER A 56 8.38 0.35 -4.31
C SER A 56 9.27 -0.88 -4.23
N ILE A 57 8.96 -1.83 -3.33
CA ILE A 57 9.68 -3.11 -3.21
C ILE A 57 9.67 -3.86 -4.55
N MET A 58 8.53 -3.85 -5.25
CA MET A 58 8.39 -4.54 -6.53
C MET A 58 9.12 -3.81 -7.67
N GLN A 59 9.06 -2.48 -7.71
CA GLN A 59 9.78 -1.69 -8.73
C GLN A 59 11.29 -1.86 -8.65
N ASN A 60 11.86 -1.81 -7.44
CA ASN A 60 13.29 -2.03 -7.23
C ASN A 60 13.72 -3.46 -7.59
N SER A 61 12.84 -4.44 -7.36
CA SER A 61 13.07 -5.84 -7.76
C SER A 61 13.01 -6.05 -9.28
N SER A 62 12.22 -5.25 -10.00
CA SER A 62 12.17 -5.27 -11.47
C SER A 62 13.40 -4.63 -12.10
N LEU A 63 13.89 -3.52 -11.53
CA LEU A 63 15.09 -2.82 -12.01
C LEU A 63 16.37 -3.64 -11.82
N SER A 64 16.44 -4.47 -10.77
CA SER A 64 17.58 -5.38 -10.53
C SER A 64 17.72 -6.51 -11.55
N LYS A 65 16.71 -6.75 -12.40
CA LYS A 65 16.68 -7.85 -13.38
C LYS A 65 16.91 -7.40 -14.83
N ALA A 66 17.07 -6.10 -15.07
CA ALA A 66 17.38 -5.50 -16.38
C ALA A 66 18.89 -5.25 -16.51
#